data_AF-A0A2R5L1A6-F1
#
_entry.id   AF-A0A2R5L1A6-F1
#
_cell.length_a   1.000
_cell.length_b   1.000
_cell.length_c   1.000
_cell.angle_alpha   90.00
_cell.angle_beta   90.00
_cell.angle_gamma   90.00
#
_symmetry.space_group_name_H-M   'P 1'
#
loop_
_entity.id
_entity.type
_entity.pdbx_description
1 polymer ?
#
loop_
_entity_poly.entity_id
_entity_poly.type
_entity_poly.pdbx_seq_one_letter_code
_entity_poly.pdbx_strand_id
1 'polypeptide(L)'
;MSMTKINWYPGHMKKTKEMIVENMKIIDIVLDIVDARIPLSSRNPEIEKFSKGKKRIVLLNKADLVEKYELAYWINYFEENNLADHVLDISAETGYNMKELFKIIDKVSKEKVARMKKKGLRKVQTRLMIAGIPNVGKSRLINRIVGKKITGVGNKPGFTRGKQWVRIKEGLELLDTPGILWPKFEDE
;
A
#
# COMPACT_ATOMS: atom_id res chain seq x y z
N MET A 1 13.86 -24.65 16.06
CA MET A 1 12.40 -24.49 15.86
C MET A 1 12.13 -24.25 14.39
N SER A 2 11.43 -25.17 13.73
CA SER A 2 10.96 -25.00 12.35
C SER A 2 9.92 -23.88 12.34
N MET A 3 10.25 -22.73 11.72
CA MET A 3 9.22 -21.72 11.43
C MET A 3 8.25 -22.34 10.44
N THR A 4 7.03 -22.62 10.89
CA THR A 4 5.92 -22.99 10.02
C THR A 4 5.77 -21.91 8.95
N LYS A 5 6.12 -22.26 7.70
CA LYS A 5 5.93 -21.40 6.54
C LYS A 5 4.43 -21.21 6.35
N ILE A 6 3.90 -20.08 6.82
CA ILE A 6 2.53 -19.67 6.52
C ILE A 6 2.43 -19.56 5.00
N ASN A 7 1.60 -20.41 4.41
CA ASN A 7 1.28 -20.31 3.00
C ASN A 7 0.28 -19.17 2.81
N TRP A 8 0.80 -17.98 2.51
CA TRP A 8 -0.01 -16.79 2.22
C TRP A 8 -0.90 -16.93 0.98
N TYR A 9 -0.76 -18.02 0.20
CA TYR A 9 -1.47 -18.24 -1.05
C TYR A 9 -1.86 -19.72 -1.23
N PRO A 10 -3.07 -20.16 -0.80
CA PRO A 10 -3.67 -21.43 -1.22
C PRO A 10 -3.73 -21.52 -2.76
N GLY A 11 -3.90 -22.73 -3.32
CA GLY A 11 -3.77 -23.00 -4.77
C GLY A 11 -4.53 -22.06 -5.71
N HIS A 12 -5.68 -21.52 -5.29
CA HIS A 12 -6.48 -20.54 -6.03
C HIS A 12 -5.88 -19.12 -6.09
N MET A 13 -4.90 -18.81 -5.24
CA MET A 13 -4.29 -17.47 -5.11
C MET A 13 -2.95 -17.31 -5.86
N LYS A 14 -2.46 -18.34 -6.56
CA LYS A 14 -1.25 -18.24 -7.42
C LYS A 14 -1.41 -17.12 -8.46
N LYS A 15 -2.58 -17.04 -9.08
CA LYS A 15 -2.95 -15.99 -10.04
C LYS A 15 -2.92 -14.60 -9.41
N THR A 16 -3.34 -14.47 -8.15
CA THR A 16 -3.29 -13.21 -7.40
C THR A 16 -1.85 -12.77 -7.15
N LYS A 17 -0.98 -13.68 -6.74
CA LYS A 17 0.46 -13.41 -6.57
C LYS A 17 1.10 -12.97 -7.89
N GLU A 18 0.86 -13.69 -8.98
CA GLU A 18 1.37 -13.33 -10.31
C GLU A 18 0.89 -11.95 -10.75
N MET A 19 -0.39 -11.64 -10.52
CA MET A 19 -0.96 -10.32 -10.81
C MET A 19 -0.30 -9.22 -9.99
N ILE A 20 -0.06 -9.45 -8.69
CA ILE A 20 0.64 -8.49 -7.82
C ILE A 20 2.05 -8.22 -8.35
N VAL A 21 2.81 -9.27 -8.66
CA VAL A 21 4.18 -9.16 -9.17
C VAL A 21 4.21 -8.41 -10.50
N GLU A 22 3.30 -8.73 -11.42
CA GLU A 22 3.23 -8.07 -12.72
C GLU A 22 2.85 -6.59 -12.58
N ASN A 23 1.93 -6.27 -11.68
CA ASN A 23 1.57 -4.90 -11.39
C ASN A 23 2.70 -4.13 -10.71
N MET A 24 3.43 -4.76 -9.80
CA MET A 24 4.55 -4.13 -9.10
C MET A 24 5.61 -3.57 -10.06
N LYS A 25 5.83 -4.20 -11.23
CA LYS A 25 6.77 -3.71 -12.26
C LYS A 25 6.53 -2.26 -12.65
N ILE A 26 5.27 -1.83 -12.74
CA ILE A 26 4.87 -0.50 -13.18
C ILE A 26 4.57 0.48 -12.03
N ILE A 27 4.77 0.06 -10.78
CA ILE A 27 4.62 0.88 -9.57
C ILE A 27 5.94 1.58 -9.25
N ASP A 28 5.85 2.76 -8.64
CA ASP A 28 6.99 3.49 -8.10
C ASP A 28 7.04 3.48 -6.57
N ILE A 29 5.86 3.63 -5.95
CA ILE A 29 5.70 3.71 -4.49
C ILE A 29 4.70 2.66 -4.05
N VAL A 30 5.09 1.87 -3.04
CA VAL A 30 4.22 0.90 -2.37
C VAL A 30 3.85 1.46 -1.01
N LEU A 31 2.56 1.71 -0.80
CA LEU A 31 1.98 2.02 0.50
C LEU A 31 1.61 0.70 1.17
N ASP A 32 2.51 0.22 2.03
CA ASP A 32 2.38 -1.06 2.72
C ASP A 32 1.68 -0.87 4.06
N ILE A 33 0.40 -1.22 4.13
CA ILE A 33 -0.42 -1.00 5.31
C ILE A 33 -0.33 -2.18 6.26
N VAL A 34 -0.03 -1.88 7.52
CA VAL A 34 -0.08 -2.81 8.64
C VAL A 34 -1.04 -2.27 9.71
N ASP A 35 -1.54 -3.16 10.57
CA ASP A 35 -2.37 -2.77 11.72
C ASP A 35 -1.45 -2.33 12.87
N ALA A 36 -1.58 -1.09 13.31
CA ALA A 36 -0.73 -0.48 14.35
C ALA A 36 -0.78 -1.24 15.69
N ARG A 37 -1.87 -1.99 15.96
CA ARG A 37 -2.02 -2.79 17.20
C ARG A 37 -1.16 -4.04 17.19
N ILE A 38 -0.83 -4.55 16.00
CA ILE A 38 -0.03 -5.76 15.79
C ILE A 38 0.90 -5.60 14.58
N PRO A 39 1.85 -4.64 14.59
CA PRO A 39 2.58 -4.24 13.38
C PRO A 39 3.39 -5.37 12.76
N LEU A 40 4.00 -6.25 13.56
CA LEU A 40 4.77 -7.37 13.03
C LEU A 40 3.89 -8.50 12.51
N SER A 41 2.86 -8.89 13.27
CA SER A 41 1.99 -10.01 12.90
C SER A 41 1.09 -9.71 11.69
N SER A 42 0.78 -8.43 11.47
CA SER A 42 -0.04 -8.00 10.32
C SER A 42 0.77 -7.73 9.04
N ARG A 43 2.10 -7.90 9.07
CA ARG A 43 2.94 -7.80 7.87
C ARG A 43 2.78 -9.01 6.96
N ASN A 44 3.00 -8.77 5.67
CA ASN A 44 3.20 -9.83 4.69
C ASN A 44 4.64 -9.76 4.13
N PRO A 45 5.51 -10.74 4.44
CA PRO A 45 6.89 -10.78 3.95
C PRO A 45 7.04 -10.84 2.42
N GLU A 46 6.01 -11.23 1.68
CA GLU A 46 6.05 -11.27 0.22
C GLU A 46 5.91 -9.86 -0.38
N ILE A 47 5.20 -8.94 0.28
CA ILE A 47 5.14 -7.52 -0.14
C ILE A 47 6.54 -6.91 -0.11
N GLU A 48 7.31 -7.20 0.92
CA GLU A 48 8.71 -6.78 1.04
C GLU A 48 9.56 -7.30 -0.11
N LYS A 49 9.40 -8.57 -0.48
CA LYS A 49 10.12 -9.16 -1.62
C LYS A 49 9.73 -8.51 -2.94
N PHE A 50 8.44 -8.28 -3.18
CA PHE A 50 7.95 -7.71 -4.43
C PHE A 50 8.26 -6.22 -4.56
N SER A 51 8.26 -5.48 -3.45
CA SER A 51 8.56 -4.05 -3.43
C SER A 51 10.05 -3.72 -3.59
N LYS A 52 10.94 -4.70 -3.74
CA LYS A 52 12.37 -4.46 -4.02
C LYS A 52 12.56 -3.54 -5.24
N GLY A 53 13.37 -2.51 -5.07
CA GLY A 53 13.65 -1.50 -6.09
C GLY A 53 12.53 -0.45 -6.25
N LYS A 54 11.49 -0.50 -5.43
CA LYS A 54 10.43 0.51 -5.31
C LYS A 54 10.63 1.29 -4.01
N LYS A 55 9.95 2.43 -3.88
CA LYS A 55 9.91 3.18 -2.62
C LYS A 55 8.81 2.61 -1.73
N ARG A 56 9.18 1.92 -0.65
CA ARG A 56 8.25 1.28 0.29
C ARG A 56 8.00 2.21 1.48
N ILE A 57 6.75 2.66 1.61
CA ILE A 57 6.28 3.45 2.75
C ILE A 57 5.39 2.53 3.59
N VAL A 58 5.83 2.17 4.80
CA VAL A 58 5.01 1.40 5.73
C VAL A 58 4.07 2.35 6.48
N LEU A 59 2.79 1.99 6.50
CA LEU A 59 1.74 2.75 7.15
C LEU A 59 1.21 1.94 8.34
N LEU A 60 1.51 2.39 9.57
CA LEU A 60 0.92 1.86 10.80
C LEU A 60 -0.51 2.43 10.90
N ASN A 61 -1.48 1.73 10.30
CA ASN A 61 -2.86 2.20 10.27
C ASN A 61 -3.63 1.79 11.52
N LYS A 62 -4.73 2.52 11.82
CA LYS A 62 -5.48 2.43 13.08
C LYS A 62 -4.70 2.99 14.28
N ALA A 63 -3.88 4.00 14.03
CA ALA A 63 -3.14 4.72 15.06
C ALA A 63 -4.05 5.36 16.13
N ASP A 64 -5.34 5.57 15.81
CA ASP A 64 -6.36 6.01 16.77
C ASP A 64 -6.68 4.97 17.87
N LEU A 65 -6.23 3.72 17.72
CA LEU A 65 -6.44 2.62 18.67
C LEU A 65 -5.19 2.25 19.46
N VAL A 66 -4.11 3.02 19.34
CA VAL A 66 -2.80 2.70 19.91
C VAL A 66 -2.22 3.93 20.57
N GLU A 67 -1.57 3.75 21.71
CA GLU A 67 -0.96 4.86 22.44
C GLU A 67 0.25 5.43 21.71
N LYS A 68 0.51 6.73 21.88
CA LYS A 68 1.58 7.44 21.16
C LYS A 68 2.97 6.85 21.41
N TYR A 69 3.25 6.36 22.62
CA TYR A 69 4.54 5.79 22.95
C TYR A 69 4.76 4.43 22.25
N GLU A 70 3.71 3.63 22.09
CA GLU A 70 3.78 2.37 21.33
C GLU A 70 3.97 2.64 19.83
N LEU A 71 3.27 3.63 19.28
CA LEU A 71 3.47 4.07 17.90
C LEU A 71 4.92 4.51 17.65
N ALA A 72 5.48 5.33 18.54
CA ALA A 72 6.87 5.78 18.46
C ALA A 72 7.86 4.60 18.52
N TYR A 73 7.64 3.65 19.42
CA TYR A 73 8.43 2.43 19.50
C TYR A 73 8.40 1.65 18.17
N TRP A 74 7.22 1.45 17.59
CA TRP A 74 7.10 0.72 16.34
C TRP A 74 7.70 1.47 15.15
N ILE A 75 7.57 2.79 15.07
CA ILE A 75 8.23 3.59 14.03
C ILE A 75 9.74 3.36 14.09
N ASN A 76 10.34 3.54 15.28
CA ASN A 76 11.78 3.34 15.48
C ASN A 76 12.19 1.90 15.13
N TYR A 77 11.42 0.90 15.56
CA TYR A 77 11.70 -0.49 15.24
C TYR A 77 11.78 -0.74 13.73
N PHE A 78 10.83 -0.22 12.95
CA PHE A 78 10.84 -0.42 11.50
C PHE A 78 12.01 0.32 10.82
N GLU A 79 12.38 1.51 11.31
CA GLU A 79 13.49 2.30 10.78
C GLU A 79 14.84 1.65 11.09
N GLU A 80 15.11 1.30 12.36
CA GLU A 80 16.37 0.68 12.80
C GLU A 80 16.64 -0.66 12.12
N ASN A 81 15.58 -1.42 11.85
CA ASN A 81 15.68 -2.70 11.16
C ASN A 81 15.64 -2.57 9.62
N ASN A 82 15.65 -1.34 9.07
CA ASN A 82 15.61 -1.05 7.63
C ASN A 82 14.45 -1.76 6.91
N LEU A 83 13.28 -1.80 7.56
CA LEU A 83 12.11 -2.51 7.04
C LEU A 83 11.30 -1.67 6.05
N ALA A 84 11.59 -0.38 5.92
CA ALA A 84 10.94 0.52 4.96
C ALA A 84 11.85 1.70 4.58
N ASP A 85 11.57 2.37 3.46
CA ASP A 85 12.20 3.66 3.15
C ASP A 85 11.63 4.78 4.04
N HIS A 86 10.36 4.65 4.42
CA HIS A 86 9.63 5.56 5.30
C HIS A 86 8.62 4.78 6.13
N VAL A 87 8.39 5.21 7.37
CA VAL A 87 7.37 4.65 8.27
C VAL A 87 6.49 5.80 8.76
N LEU A 88 5.18 5.60 8.79
CA LEU A 88 4.25 6.63 9.26
C LEU A 88 3.05 6.00 9.96
N ASP A 89 2.69 6.52 11.13
CA ASP A 89 1.43 6.25 11.81
C ASP A 89 0.29 7.04 11.17
N ILE A 90 -0.80 6.36 10.83
CA ILE A 90 -1.97 7.00 10.23
C ILE A 90 -3.26 6.44 10.83
N SER A 91 -4.34 7.20 10.69
CA SER A 91 -5.68 6.63 10.78
C SER A 91 -6.45 6.92 9.51
N ALA A 92 -6.68 5.88 8.70
CA ALA A 92 -7.60 5.97 7.58
C ALA A 92 -9.04 6.23 8.05
N GLU A 93 -9.39 5.86 9.28
CA GLU A 93 -10.73 6.08 9.84
C GLU A 93 -10.96 7.55 10.12
N THR A 94 -10.09 8.18 10.93
CA THR A 94 -10.24 9.58 11.36
C THR A 94 -9.62 10.59 10.38
N GLY A 95 -8.63 10.16 9.60
CA GLY A 95 -7.84 11.03 8.72
C GLY A 95 -6.57 11.58 9.36
N TYR A 96 -6.23 11.12 10.56
CA TYR A 96 -4.98 11.46 11.23
C TYR A 96 -3.76 11.17 10.34
N ASN A 97 -2.84 12.13 10.34
CA ASN A 97 -1.54 12.14 9.66
C ASN A 97 -1.54 12.00 8.12
N MET A 98 -2.69 12.12 7.47
CA MET A 98 -2.77 12.03 6.00
C MET A 98 -2.02 13.15 5.26
N LYS A 99 -1.93 14.35 5.86
CA LYS A 99 -1.16 15.45 5.29
C LYS A 99 0.32 15.09 5.20
N GLU A 100 0.86 14.44 6.23
CA GLU A 100 2.26 14.01 6.27
C GLU A 100 2.52 12.89 5.26
N LEU A 101 1.59 11.94 5.12
CA LEU A 101 1.64 10.93 4.06
C LEU A 101 1.80 11.58 2.67
N PHE A 102 1.00 12.59 2.36
CA PHE A 102 1.11 13.30 1.08
C PHE A 102 2.42 14.08 0.93
N LYS A 103 2.99 14.64 2.01
CA LYS A 103 4.32 15.27 1.94
C LYS A 103 5.41 14.28 1.57
N ILE A 104 5.40 13.09 2.18
CA ILE A 104 6.36 12.02 1.88
C ILE A 104 6.19 11.58 0.42
N ILE A 105 4.95 11.30 -0.03
CA ILE A 105 4.66 10.93 -1.42
C ILE A 105 5.15 12.01 -2.39
N ASP A 106 4.92 13.29 -2.08
CA ASP A 106 5.33 14.41 -2.94
C ASP A 106 6.84 14.55 -3.02
N LYS A 107 7.56 14.32 -1.91
CA LYS A 107 9.03 14.31 -1.90
C LYS A 107 9.55 13.21 -2.84
N VAL A 108 9.09 11.97 -2.66
CA VAL A 108 9.51 10.83 -3.49
C VAL A 108 9.14 11.04 -4.97
N SER A 109 7.94 11.57 -5.24
CA SER A 109 7.48 11.90 -6.59
C SER A 109 8.37 12.95 -7.26
N LYS A 110 8.71 14.03 -6.54
CA LYS A 110 9.60 15.09 -7.06
C LYS A 110 10.99 14.56 -7.41
N GLU A 111 11.58 13.73 -6.54
CA GLU A 111 12.87 13.09 -6.79
C GLU A 111 12.84 12.23 -8.06
N LYS A 112 11.79 11.40 -8.22
CA LYS A 112 11.57 10.62 -9.44
C LYS A 112 11.45 11.52 -10.67
N VAL A 113 10.58 12.53 -10.62
CA VAL A 113 10.30 13.43 -11.74
C VAL A 113 11.58 14.14 -12.17
N ALA A 114 12.38 14.66 -11.23
CA ALA A 114 13.66 15.28 -11.54
C ALA A 114 14.62 14.31 -12.24
N ARG A 115 14.75 13.08 -11.73
CA ARG A 115 15.58 12.03 -12.33
C ARG A 115 15.13 11.66 -13.75
N MET A 116 13.83 11.55 -13.98
CA MET A 116 13.27 11.17 -15.28
C MET A 116 13.31 12.32 -16.30
N LYS A 117 13.12 13.57 -15.85
CA LYS A 117 13.31 14.76 -16.71
C LYS A 117 14.76 14.91 -17.17
N LYS A 118 15.74 14.63 -16.31
CA LYS A 118 17.16 14.56 -16.71
C LYS A 118 17.44 13.52 -17.81
N LYS A 119 16.61 12.48 -17.89
CA LYS A 119 16.64 11.45 -18.95
C LYS A 119 15.81 11.83 -20.19
N GLY A 120 15.32 13.06 -20.29
CA GLY A 120 14.57 13.56 -21.46
C GLY A 120 13.06 13.28 -21.45
N LEU A 121 12.49 12.68 -20.39
CA LEU A 121 11.05 12.44 -20.34
C LEU A 121 10.27 13.73 -20.03
N ARG A 122 9.32 14.08 -20.90
CA ARG A 122 8.48 15.28 -20.76
C ARG A 122 7.29 15.10 -19.82
N LYS A 123 6.64 13.95 -19.84
CA LYS A 123 5.50 13.61 -18.99
C LYS A 123 5.89 12.44 -18.08
N VAL A 124 5.93 12.68 -16.78
CA VAL A 124 6.29 11.69 -15.77
C VAL A 124 5.15 11.59 -14.77
N GLN A 125 4.53 10.42 -14.68
CA GLN A 125 3.55 10.09 -13.64
C GLN A 125 4.24 9.27 -12.55
N THR A 126 3.88 9.50 -11.30
CA THR A 126 4.24 8.65 -10.17
C THR A 126 3.06 7.73 -9.86
N ARG A 127 3.32 6.43 -9.83
CA ARG A 127 2.32 5.38 -9.69
C ARG A 127 2.41 4.74 -8.32
N LEU A 128 1.30 4.76 -7.60
CA LEU A 128 1.14 4.19 -6.26
C LEU A 128 0.43 2.84 -6.33
N MET A 129 0.76 1.97 -5.38
CA MET A 129 0.00 0.78 -5.06
C MET A 129 -0.20 0.69 -3.55
N ILE A 130 -1.40 0.31 -3.12
CA ILE A 130 -1.69 0.01 -1.71
C ILE A 130 -1.65 -1.50 -1.53
N ALA A 131 -0.85 -1.97 -0.57
CA ALA A 131 -0.68 -3.37 -0.25
C ALA A 131 -0.92 -3.61 1.26
N GLY A 132 -1.17 -4.86 1.63
CA GLY A 132 -1.40 -5.27 3.03
C GLY A 132 -2.40 -6.42 3.14
N ILE A 133 -2.42 -7.11 4.27
CA ILE A 133 -3.33 -8.25 4.53
C ILE A 133 -4.80 -7.80 4.63
N PRO A 134 -5.81 -8.68 4.58
CA PRO A 134 -7.22 -8.30 4.77
C PRO A 134 -7.44 -7.46 6.05
N ASN A 135 -8.45 -6.60 6.04
CA ASN A 135 -8.93 -5.85 7.22
C ASN A 135 -7.95 -4.85 7.88
N VAL A 136 -6.76 -4.61 7.32
CA VAL A 136 -5.84 -3.54 7.80
C VAL A 136 -6.28 -2.13 7.42
N GLY A 137 -7.35 -1.96 6.64
CA GLY A 137 -7.92 -0.64 6.28
C GLY A 137 -7.59 -0.12 4.88
N LYS A 138 -7.12 -0.98 3.97
CA LYS A 138 -6.80 -0.62 2.57
C LYS A 138 -7.90 0.16 1.85
N SER A 139 -9.13 -0.36 1.81
CA SER A 139 -10.25 0.29 1.11
C SER A 139 -10.62 1.64 1.74
N ARG A 140 -10.49 1.76 3.07
CA ARG A 140 -10.72 3.03 3.77
C ARG A 140 -9.66 4.07 3.37
N LEU A 141 -8.38 3.66 3.31
CA LEU A 141 -7.30 4.53 2.86
C LEU A 141 -7.50 4.96 1.40
N ILE A 142 -7.86 4.04 0.51
CA ILE A 142 -8.16 4.33 -0.91
C ILE A 142 -9.22 5.43 -1.01
N ASN A 143 -10.37 5.25 -0.35
CA ASN A 143 -11.46 6.22 -0.35
C ASN A 143 -11.00 7.60 0.13
N ARG A 144 -10.16 7.62 1.17
CA ARG A 144 -9.63 8.87 1.73
C ARG A 144 -8.65 9.56 0.79
N ILE A 145 -7.76 8.81 0.15
CA ILE A 145 -6.76 9.35 -0.79
C ILE A 145 -7.43 9.87 -2.08
N VAL A 146 -8.44 9.17 -2.59
CA VAL A 146 -9.14 9.55 -3.81
C VAL A 146 -10.14 10.70 -3.57
N GLY A 147 -10.50 10.98 -2.32
CA GLY A 147 -11.41 12.10 -1.97
C GLY A 147 -12.87 11.85 -2.37
N LYS A 148 -13.22 10.63 -2.76
CA LYS A 148 -14.61 10.18 -3.01
C LYS A 148 -14.85 8.89 -2.24
N LYS A 149 -16.09 8.65 -1.81
CA LYS A 149 -16.54 7.29 -1.53
C LYS A 149 -16.41 6.50 -2.84
N ILE A 150 -15.30 5.79 -3.05
CA ILE A 150 -15.30 4.61 -3.95
C ILE A 150 -16.00 3.48 -3.17
N THR A 151 -17.23 3.75 -2.71
CA THR A 151 -18.14 2.71 -2.23
C THR A 151 -18.91 2.26 -3.45
N GLY A 152 -18.21 1.43 -4.23
CA GLY A 152 -18.71 0.79 -5.43
C GLY A 152 -18.11 -0.60 -5.61
N VAL A 153 -17.59 -1.21 -4.54
CA VAL A 153 -17.39 -2.67 -4.48
C VAL A 153 -18.76 -3.33 -4.21
N GLY A 154 -19.72 -2.97 -5.04
CA GLY A 154 -21.00 -3.65 -5.16
C GLY A 154 -20.88 -4.57 -6.37
N ASN A 155 -21.19 -5.85 -6.16
CA ASN A 155 -21.33 -6.89 -7.17
C ASN A 155 -22.13 -6.42 -8.39
N LYS A 156 -21.49 -5.76 -9.36
CA LYS A 156 -22.02 -5.58 -10.71
C LYS A 156 -21.29 -6.56 -11.63
N PRO A 157 -21.94 -7.67 -12.03
CA PRO A 157 -21.37 -8.57 -13.03
C PRO A 157 -21.09 -7.78 -14.31
N GLY A 158 -19.86 -7.85 -14.83
CA GLY A 158 -19.50 -7.29 -16.13
C GLY A 158 -18.54 -6.09 -16.14
N PHE A 159 -18.05 -5.60 -14.99
CA PHE A 159 -17.11 -4.47 -14.94
C PHE A 159 -15.65 -4.91 -14.77
N THR A 160 -15.12 -5.66 -15.73
CA THR A 160 -13.68 -5.97 -15.76
C THR A 160 -13.11 -5.65 -17.13
N ARG A 161 -12.76 -4.37 -17.35
CA ARG A 161 -11.97 -3.93 -18.51
C ARG A 161 -10.66 -3.29 -18.03
N GLY A 162 -9.63 -4.12 -17.87
CA GLY A 162 -8.22 -3.70 -17.75
C GLY A 162 -7.76 -3.13 -16.39
N LYS A 163 -6.44 -2.90 -16.28
CA LYS A 163 -5.82 -2.18 -15.15
C LYS A 163 -6.38 -0.75 -15.13
N GLN A 164 -7.02 -0.33 -14.05
CA GLN A 164 -7.59 1.00 -13.93
C GLN A 164 -6.68 1.88 -13.08
N TRP A 165 -6.39 3.09 -13.54
CA TRP A 165 -5.61 4.07 -12.79
C TRP A 165 -6.57 5.12 -12.24
N VAL A 166 -6.62 5.25 -10.90
CA VAL A 166 -7.31 6.38 -10.28
C VAL A 166 -6.34 7.54 -10.19
N ARG A 167 -6.64 8.62 -10.91
CA ARG A 167 -5.88 9.86 -10.77
C ARG A 167 -6.20 10.50 -9.42
N ILE A 168 -5.19 10.63 -8.55
CA ILE A 168 -5.31 11.30 -7.26
C ILE A 168 -5.18 12.81 -7.45
N LYS A 169 -4.12 13.20 -8.16
CA LYS A 169 -3.84 14.58 -8.58
C LYS A 169 -2.97 14.57 -9.83
N GLU A 170 -2.60 15.74 -10.33
CA GLU A 170 -1.65 15.80 -11.44
C GLU A 170 -0.31 15.18 -11.06
N GLY A 171 0.22 14.30 -11.92
CA GLY A 171 1.48 13.62 -11.69
C GLY A 171 1.39 12.41 -10.76
N LEU A 172 0.20 12.07 -10.22
CA LEU A 172 0.03 11.02 -9.20
C LEU A 172 -1.19 10.15 -9.49
N GLU A 173 -0.93 8.86 -9.70
CA GLU A 173 -1.94 7.84 -10.01
C GLU A 173 -1.87 6.69 -9.00
N LEU A 174 -3.02 6.17 -8.60
CA LEU A 174 -3.15 4.97 -7.79
C LEU A 174 -3.63 3.83 -8.69
N LEU A 175 -2.96 2.68 -8.60
CA LEU A 175 -3.42 1.49 -9.29
C LEU A 175 -4.71 0.99 -8.63
N ASP A 176 -5.83 1.15 -9.33
CA ASP A 176 -7.08 0.48 -9.01
C ASP A 176 -7.05 -0.92 -9.60
N THR A 177 -7.17 -1.89 -8.72
CA THR A 177 -7.31 -3.27 -9.12
C THR A 177 -8.38 -3.85 -8.21
N PRO A 178 -9.63 -3.97 -8.71
CA PRO A 178 -10.61 -4.81 -8.06
C PRO A 178 -10.02 -6.24 -8.05
N GLY A 179 -9.39 -6.61 -6.93
CA GLY A 179 -8.67 -7.90 -6.78
C GLY A 179 -7.23 -7.84 -6.24
N ILE A 180 -6.57 -6.69 -6.10
CA ILE A 180 -5.29 -6.57 -5.33
C ILE A 180 -5.55 -6.32 -3.85
N LEU A 181 -6.77 -5.94 -3.48
CA LEU A 181 -7.20 -6.16 -2.11
C LEU A 181 -7.19 -7.66 -1.89
N TRP A 182 -6.32 -8.18 -1.01
CA TRP A 182 -6.30 -9.62 -0.68
C TRP A 182 -7.75 -10.07 -0.53
N PRO A 183 -8.18 -11.12 -1.26
CA PRO A 183 -9.53 -11.61 -1.10
C PRO A 183 -9.76 -11.81 0.40
N LYS A 184 -10.91 -11.37 0.90
CA LYS A 184 -11.33 -11.80 2.23
C LYS A 184 -11.22 -13.32 2.19
N PHE A 185 -10.48 -13.92 3.11
CA PHE A 185 -10.59 -15.36 3.29
C PHE A 185 -12.08 -15.59 3.52
N GLU A 186 -12.70 -16.39 2.67
CA GLU A 186 -14.02 -16.92 2.99
C GLU A 186 -13.78 -17.74 4.26
N ASP A 187 -14.38 -17.28 5.35
CA ASP A 187 -14.44 -18.07 6.57
C ASP A 187 -15.17 -19.36 6.18
N GLU A 188 -14.47 -20.51 6.22
CA GLU A 188 -15.14 -21.81 6.32
C GLU A 188 -15.86 -21.90 7.67
#